data_AF-A0A0F9ABR8-F1
#
_entry.id   AF-A0A0F9ABR8-F1
#
_cell.length_a   1.000
_cell.length_b   1.000
_cell.length_c   1.000
_cell.angle_alpha   90.00
_cell.angle_beta   90.00
_cell.angle_gamma   90.00
#
_symmetry.space_group_name_H-M   'P 1'
#
loop_
_entity.id
_entity.type
_entity.pdbx_description
1 polymer ?
#
loop_
_entity_poly.entity_id
_entity_poly.type
_entity_poly.pdbx_seq_one_letter_code
_entity_poly.pdbx_strand_id
1 'polypeptide(L)'
;MSETDVEMAKYYIDDVYKDLKDLILEKNDIAYQITAGELLKYCIDLFFKINRTIKEKNKRIPKQLLNIDEKFYYIIQKVIKSHFDIVEVKKLVNYSENSLKGRRTLEWKLKSNLRIIKN
;
A
#
# COMPACT_ATOMS: atom_id res chain seq x y z
N MET A 1 -2.51 -5.56 16.16
CA MET A 1 -1.51 -4.55 15.78
C MET A 1 -1.57 -3.44 16.81
N SER A 2 -0.42 -2.92 17.23
CA SER A 2 -0.33 -1.69 18.02
C SER A 2 -0.71 -0.48 17.15
N GLU A 3 -0.97 0.67 17.77
CA GLU A 3 -1.20 1.92 17.02
C GLU A 3 0.03 2.33 16.20
N THR A 4 1.23 2.16 16.77
CA THR A 4 2.50 2.38 16.08
C THR A 4 2.63 1.49 14.84
N ASP A 5 2.31 0.20 14.94
CA ASP A 5 2.34 -0.72 13.80
C ASP A 5 1.39 -0.29 12.68
N VAL A 6 0.21 0.22 13.05
CA VAL A 6 -0.77 0.72 12.09
C VAL A 6 -0.21 1.94 11.37
N GLU A 7 0.34 2.90 12.10
CA GLU A 7 0.87 4.12 11.48
C GLU A 7 2.08 3.82 10.59
N MET A 8 3.00 2.96 11.04
CA MET A 8 4.13 2.49 10.22
C MET A 8 3.68 1.81 8.93
N ALA A 9 2.60 1.01 8.99
CA ALA A 9 2.07 0.36 7.79
C ALA A 9 1.46 1.37 6.81
N LYS A 10 0.77 2.41 7.30
CA LYS A 10 0.24 3.48 6.44
C LYS A 10 1.37 4.30 5.81
N TYR A 11 2.43 4.59 6.58
CA TYR A 11 3.63 5.25 6.05
C TYR A 11 4.26 4.45 4.93
N TYR A 12 4.53 3.17 5.16
CA TYR A 12 5.13 2.29 4.15
C TYR A 12 4.30 2.24 2.86
N ILE A 13 2.97 2.08 2.97
CA ILE A 13 2.09 2.03 1.79
C ILE A 13 2.11 3.36 1.01
N ASP A 14 2.04 4.51 1.70
CA ASP A 14 2.06 5.83 1.06
C ASP A 14 3.39 6.11 0.37
N ASP A 15 4.50 5.74 1.02
CA ASP A 15 5.86 5.94 0.51
C ASP A 15 6.11 5.13 -0.76
N VAL A 16 5.89 3.81 -0.69
CA VAL A 16 6.06 2.92 -1.84
C VAL A 16 5.11 3.28 -2.99
N TYR A 17 3.89 3.76 -2.69
CA TYR A 17 2.97 4.21 -3.73
C TYR A 17 3.43 5.51 -4.41
N LYS A 18 4.19 6.37 -3.73
CA LYS A 18 4.83 7.54 -4.36
C LYS A 18 6.00 7.13 -5.21
N ASP A 19 6.86 6.22 -4.73
CA ASP A 19 7.97 5.67 -5.52
C ASP A 19 7.47 5.10 -6.85
N LEU A 20 6.36 4.37 -6.85
CA LEU A 20 5.74 3.87 -8.08
C LEU A 20 5.36 4.97 -9.07
N LYS A 21 4.91 6.14 -8.59
CA LYS A 21 4.59 7.26 -9.49
C LYS A 21 5.86 7.88 -10.05
N ASP A 22 6.90 8.01 -9.23
CA ASP A 22 8.18 8.57 -9.65
C ASP A 22 8.83 7.66 -10.70
N LEU A 23 8.78 6.34 -10.51
CA LEU A 23 9.27 5.34 -11.47
C LEU A 23 8.52 5.37 -12.81
N ILE A 24 7.22 5.70 -12.82
CA ILE A 24 6.47 5.92 -14.07
C ILE A 24 7.02 7.16 -14.80
N LEU A 25 7.32 8.25 -14.08
CA LEU A 25 7.88 9.47 -14.67
C LEU A 25 9.29 9.22 -15.24
N GLU A 26 10.08 8.41 -14.55
CA GLU A 26 11.42 7.99 -14.97
C GLU A 26 11.41 6.92 -16.08
N LYS A 27 10.25 6.33 -16.40
CA LYS A 27 10.08 5.22 -17.37
C LYS A 27 10.95 4.00 -17.03
N ASN A 28 11.15 3.74 -15.74
CA ASN A 28 11.93 2.60 -15.27
C ASN A 28 11.01 1.39 -15.01
N ASP A 29 10.63 0.71 -16.09
CA ASP A 29 9.65 -0.39 -16.04
C ASP A 29 10.09 -1.55 -15.15
N ILE A 30 11.38 -1.88 -15.12
CA ILE A 30 11.91 -2.98 -14.31
C ILE A 30 11.74 -2.66 -12.82
N ALA A 31 12.20 -1.48 -12.39
CA ALA A 31 12.03 -1.04 -11.01
C ALA A 31 10.54 -0.94 -10.64
N TYR A 32 9.71 -0.41 -11.54
CA TYR A 32 8.26 -0.33 -11.32
C TYR A 32 7.65 -1.71 -11.02
N GLN A 33 7.95 -2.72 -11.84
CA GLN A 33 7.40 -4.07 -11.66
C GLN A 33 7.87 -4.72 -10.34
N ILE A 34 9.13 -4.51 -9.96
CA ILE A 34 9.68 -5.00 -8.69
C ILE A 34 8.96 -4.34 -7.51
N THR A 35 8.95 -3.01 -7.48
CA THR A 35 8.34 -2.22 -6.40
C THR A 35 6.83 -2.50 -6.28
N ALA A 36 6.13 -2.69 -7.40
CA ALA A 36 4.69 -2.98 -7.39
C ALA A 36 4.40 -4.39 -6.84
N GLY A 37 5.25 -5.36 -7.15
CA GLY A 37 5.20 -6.71 -6.59
C GLY A 37 5.46 -6.70 -5.07
N GLU A 38 6.40 -5.90 -4.59
CA GLU A 38 6.69 -5.72 -3.17
C GLU A 38 5.51 -5.10 -2.43
N LEU A 39 4.92 -4.02 -2.97
CA LEU A 39 3.72 -3.40 -2.42
C LEU A 39 2.56 -4.39 -2.34
N LEU A 40 2.32 -5.16 -3.41
CA LEU A 40 1.27 -6.18 -3.43
C LEU A 40 1.48 -7.23 -2.34
N LYS A 41 2.70 -7.77 -2.22
CA LYS A 41 3.05 -8.75 -1.20
C LYS A 41 2.84 -8.17 0.21
N TYR A 42 3.29 -6.94 0.45
CA TYR A 42 3.12 -6.25 1.72
C TYR A 42 1.63 -6.10 2.08
N CYS A 43 0.80 -5.65 1.14
CA CYS A 43 -0.64 -5.50 1.36
C CYS A 43 -1.32 -6.84 1.69
N ILE A 44 -0.90 -7.95 1.09
CA ILE A 44 -1.39 -9.30 1.42
C ILE A 44 -0.97 -9.69 2.84
N ASP A 45 0.30 -9.51 3.20
CA ASP A 45 0.81 -9.84 4.53
C ASP A 45 0.12 -9.00 5.62
N LEU A 46 -0.08 -7.72 5.35
CA LEU A 46 -0.81 -6.80 6.19
C LEU A 46 -2.27 -7.23 6.36
N PHE A 47 -2.95 -7.64 5.28
CA PHE A 47 -4.33 -8.12 5.34
C PHE A 47 -4.47 -9.30 6.30
N PHE A 48 -3.56 -10.28 6.24
CA PHE A 48 -3.57 -11.41 7.18
C PHE A 48 -3.30 -10.97 8.61
N LYS A 49 -2.37 -10.02 8.82
CA LYS A 49 -2.07 -9.44 10.14
C LYS A 49 -3.28 -8.72 10.75
N ILE A 50 -4.01 -7.94 9.94
CA ILE A 50 -5.23 -7.22 10.36
C ILE A 50 -6.34 -8.20 10.74
N ASN A 51 -6.59 -9.19 9.88
CA ASN A 51 -7.63 -10.21 10.08
C ASN A 51 -7.26 -11.28 11.13
N ARG A 52 -6.08 -11.17 11.77
CA ARG A 52 -5.56 -12.12 12.76
C ARG A 52 -5.61 -13.57 12.29
N THR A 53 -5.40 -13.77 10.98
CA THR A 53 -5.48 -15.09 10.35
C THR A 53 -4.10 -15.54 9.94
N ILE A 54 -3.77 -16.81 10.19
CA ILE A 54 -2.48 -17.39 9.79
C ILE A 54 -2.46 -17.55 8.27
N LYS A 55 -1.45 -16.96 7.63
CA LYS A 55 -1.23 -17.06 6.19
C LYS A 55 -0.86 -18.49 5.81
N GLU A 56 -1.60 -19.08 4.88
CA GLU A 56 -1.27 -20.39 4.32
C GLU A 56 -0.09 -20.35 3.34
N LYS A 57 0.38 -21.52 2.90
CA LYS A 57 1.39 -21.64 1.84
C LYS A 57 0.93 -20.91 0.57
N ASN A 58 1.89 -20.32 -0.17
CA ASN A 58 1.63 -19.45 -1.33
C ASN A 58 0.58 -19.99 -2.32
N LYS A 59 0.63 -21.28 -2.66
CA LYS A 59 -0.32 -21.91 -3.59
C LYS A 59 -1.78 -21.93 -3.12
N ARG A 60 -2.05 -21.68 -1.84
CA ARG A 60 -3.40 -21.68 -1.24
C ARG A 60 -3.89 -20.28 -0.89
N ILE A 61 -3.04 -19.26 -0.93
CA ILE A 61 -3.39 -17.87 -0.64
C ILE A 61 -4.61 -17.41 -1.46
N PRO A 62 -4.73 -17.67 -2.78
CA PRO A 62 -5.89 -17.19 -3.55
C PRO A 62 -7.22 -17.70 -2.99
N LYS A 63 -7.29 -19.00 -2.68
CA LYS A 63 -8.49 -19.61 -2.07
C LYS A 63 -8.75 -19.06 -0.67
N GLN A 64 -7.70 -18.88 0.12
CA GLN A 64 -7.81 -18.35 1.47
C GLN A 64 -8.33 -16.90 1.46
N LEU A 65 -7.79 -16.04 0.60
CA LEU A 65 -8.25 -14.66 0.45
C LEU A 65 -9.72 -14.60 0.03
N LEU A 66 -10.10 -15.40 -0.97
CA LEU A 66 -11.50 -15.48 -1.43
C LEU A 66 -12.46 -15.85 -0.29
N ASN A 67 -12.05 -16.77 0.59
CA ASN A 67 -12.88 -17.21 1.72
C ASN A 67 -12.98 -16.18 2.85
N ILE A 68 -11.96 -15.32 3.05
CA ILE A 68 -11.95 -14.29 4.10
C ILE A 68 -12.63 -13.03 3.60
N ASP A 69 -12.26 -12.58 2.41
CA ASP A 69 -12.67 -11.31 1.81
C ASP A 69 -12.58 -11.36 0.28
N GLU A 70 -13.71 -11.68 -0.33
CA GLU A 70 -13.87 -11.78 -1.79
C GLU A 70 -13.53 -10.45 -2.50
N LYS A 71 -13.86 -9.31 -1.88
CA LYS A 71 -13.58 -7.98 -2.46
C LYS A 71 -12.08 -7.74 -2.54
N PHE A 72 -11.35 -8.02 -1.47
CA PHE A 72 -9.89 -7.89 -1.47
C PHE A 72 -9.23 -8.84 -2.47
N TYR A 73 -9.72 -10.08 -2.56
CA TYR A 73 -9.28 -11.04 -3.56
C TYR A 73 -9.42 -10.51 -4.99
N TYR A 74 -10.57 -9.95 -5.35
CA TYR A 74 -10.78 -9.41 -6.70
C TYR A 74 -9.94 -8.17 -6.99
N ILE A 75 -9.64 -7.33 -6.00
CA ILE A 75 -8.73 -6.20 -6.17
C ILE A 75 -7.33 -6.71 -6.52
N ILE A 76 -6.80 -7.68 -5.77
CA ILE A 76 -5.50 -8.31 -6.07
C ILE A 76 -5.50 -8.93 -7.46
N GLN A 77 -6.55 -9.67 -7.80
CA GLN A 77 -6.65 -10.32 -9.09
C GLN A 77 -6.62 -9.30 -10.24
N LYS A 78 -7.28 -8.14 -10.07
CA LYS A 78 -7.23 -7.05 -11.06
C LYS A 78 -5.84 -6.45 -11.19
N VAL A 79 -5.17 -6.14 -10.08
CA VAL A 79 -3.78 -5.64 -10.08
C VAL A 79 -2.84 -6.55 -10.86
N ILE A 80 -2.94 -7.87 -10.63
CA ILE A 80 -2.08 -8.85 -11.33
C ILE A 80 -2.45 -8.91 -12.83
N LYS A 81 -3.74 -9.03 -13.16
CA LYS A 81 -4.20 -9.12 -14.56
C LYS A 81 -3.90 -7.87 -15.37
N SER A 82 -3.91 -6.70 -14.73
CA SER A 82 -3.58 -5.43 -15.35
C SER A 82 -2.08 -5.14 -15.39
N HIS A 83 -1.22 -6.13 -15.07
CA HIS A 83 0.25 -5.97 -15.01
C HIS A 83 0.67 -4.77 -14.15
N PHE A 84 0.03 -4.63 -12.98
CA PHE A 84 0.23 -3.56 -12.03
C PHE A 84 -0.12 -2.16 -12.56
N ASP A 85 -1.14 -2.04 -13.41
CA ASP A 85 -1.70 -0.73 -13.77
C ASP A 85 -1.93 0.16 -12.53
N ILE A 86 -1.48 1.41 -12.61
CA ILE A 86 -1.42 2.33 -11.47
C ILE A 86 -2.81 2.64 -10.88
N VAL A 87 -3.87 2.57 -11.68
CA VAL A 87 -5.25 2.78 -11.22
C VAL A 87 -5.71 1.60 -10.38
N GLU A 88 -5.40 0.37 -10.78
CA GLU A 88 -5.70 -0.82 -9.98
C GLU A 88 -4.83 -0.89 -8.72
N VAL A 89 -3.54 -0.53 -8.80
CA VAL A 89 -2.66 -0.41 -7.63
C VAL A 89 -3.22 0.61 -6.63
N LYS A 90 -3.72 1.76 -7.11
CA LYS A 90 -4.36 2.76 -6.24
C LYS A 90 -5.59 2.20 -5.51
N LYS A 91 -6.38 1.32 -6.15
CA LYS A 91 -7.52 0.66 -5.49
C LYS A 91 -7.06 -0.27 -4.38
N LEU A 92 -5.98 -1.02 -4.60
CA LEU A 92 -5.34 -1.84 -3.57
C LEU A 92 -4.85 -0.99 -2.39
N VAL A 93 -4.12 0.09 -2.66
CA VAL A 93 -3.64 1.03 -1.64
C VAL A 93 -4.81 1.57 -0.81
N ASN A 94 -5.83 2.12 -1.46
CA ASN A 94 -7.01 2.66 -0.76
C ASN A 94 -7.72 1.58 0.06
N TYR A 95 -7.77 0.33 -0.42
CA TYR A 95 -8.36 -0.78 0.32
C TYR A 95 -7.58 -1.04 1.61
N SER A 96 -6.25 -1.19 1.50
CA SER A 96 -5.36 -1.45 2.63
C SER A 96 -5.36 -0.30 3.64
N GLU A 97 -5.37 0.96 3.19
CA GLU A 97 -5.52 2.13 4.07
C GLU A 97 -6.86 2.09 4.83
N ASN A 98 -7.96 1.77 4.15
CA ASN A 98 -9.28 1.69 4.80
C ASN A 98 -9.33 0.54 5.83
N SER A 99 -8.70 -0.60 5.56
CA SER A 99 -8.53 -1.67 6.54
C SER A 99 -7.72 -1.24 7.78
N LEU A 100 -6.89 -0.20 7.64
CA LEU A 100 -6.13 0.43 8.72
C LEU A 100 -6.85 1.62 9.38
N LYS A 101 -8.17 1.73 9.22
CA LYS A 101 -9.00 2.86 9.71
C LYS A 101 -8.67 4.20 9.02
N GLY A 102 -8.34 4.15 7.74
CA GLY A 102 -8.14 5.32 6.88
C GLY A 102 -6.66 5.69 6.70
N ARG A 103 -6.42 6.82 6.03
CA ARG A 103 -5.07 7.29 5.69
C ARG A 103 -4.22 7.60 6.91
N ARG A 104 -2.90 7.71 6.68
CA ARG A 104 -1.98 8.19 7.72
C ARG A 104 -2.30 9.63 8.10
N THR A 105 -1.86 10.02 9.28
CA THR A 105 -1.91 11.42 9.67
C THR A 105 -0.94 12.19 8.78
N LEU A 106 -1.40 13.28 8.15
CA LEU A 106 -0.49 14.20 7.47
C LEU A 106 0.32 14.90 8.55
N GLU A 107 1.63 14.64 8.62
CA GLU A 107 2.50 15.42 9.49
C GLU A 107 2.36 16.90 9.16
N TRP A 108 2.30 17.70 10.22
CA TRP A 108 2.04 19.12 10.16
C TRP A 108 2.98 19.77 9.14
N LYS A 109 2.42 20.54 8.20
CA LYS A 109 3.19 21.58 7.51
C LYS A 109 3.71 22.50 8.61
N LEU A 110 4.96 22.34 9.01
CA LEU A 110 5.68 23.38 9.76
C LEU A 110 5.62 24.63 8.87
N LYS A 111 4.68 25.54 9.16
CA LYS A 111 4.74 26.91 8.67
C LYS A 111 6.02 27.47 9.28
N SER A 112 7.11 27.45 8.53
CA SER A 112 8.30 28.19 8.90
C SER A 112 7.91 29.67 8.88
N ASN A 113 7.54 30.22 10.04
CA ASN A 113 7.60 31.66 10.26
C ASN A 113 9.08 32.04 10.36
N LEU A 114 9.84 31.84 9.29
CA LEU A 114 11.12 32.51 9.12
C LEU A 114 10.79 33.99 8.88
N ARG A 115 10.66 34.74 9.98
CA ARG A 115 10.71 36.20 9.93
C ARG A 115 12.06 36.55 9.31
N ILE A 116 12.03 36.98 8.06
CA ILE A 116 13.14 37.70 7.43
C ILE A 116 13.31 38.97 8.27
N ILE A 117 14.29 38.98 9.17
CA ILE A 117 14.77 40.22 9.78
C ILE A 117 15.54 40.92 8.67
N LYS A 118 14.91 41.91 8.03
CA LYS A 118 15.62 42.88 7.20
C LYS A 118 16.34 43.84 8.15
N ASN A 119 17.67 43.74 8.20
CA ASN A 119 18.52 44.86 8.62
C ASN A 119 18.79 45.74 7.41
#